data_AF-A0A971W5A9-F1
#
_entry.id   AF-A0A971W5A9-F1
#
_cell.length_a   1.000
_cell.length_b   1.000
_cell.length_c   1.000
_cell.angle_alpha   90.00
_cell.angle_beta   90.00
_cell.angle_gamma   90.00
#
_symmetry.space_group_name_H-M   'P 1'
#
loop_
_entity.id
_entity.type
_entity.pdbx_description
1 polymer ?
#
loop_
_entity_poly.entity_id
_entity_poly.type
_entity_poly.pdbx_seq_one_letter_code
_entity_poly.pdbx_strand_id
1 'polypeptide(L)'
;MAEGIFHYYFLLSEDAAPFIDKMAPWLQNAGFRPLTADDGEALPDELPFKPAYWQFAADEGSGVLALAFSPESTGQNPLQQLKSLEQEAGVDVDMILGQATVVIAPGKPFEEVLKQYQAVVRKRPGTELPLKAGRLMRHVLSSTSIFYIAIPEAYDARNSHFWGQRLAQLEGQHFKMRIITRLLGEQLNSVKREYGALEHELSLILHSNLVSKQGELAESEELDEQLKLLTTSYAKLAGNRRLIAEGKANLQALLNQFTRQLRQEPAFDFTSAGFNTLIENYQQRLEQLTQTEAHLQVSQQDYQAAIEVVRSRIDIMNSRSNLATQAQIRELMEHNTQMQKQSLVFQYAAGLIEFIVLAYYSHSLWKNLAYQAYNMIPASIQFMVVLLFSGHAVYCTHLLAEYIQGEHEVKNKVAIALLLMALLLGVIIVYTAWISSQGVPGALPGH
;
A
#
# COMPACT_ATOMS: atom_id res chain seq x y z
N MET A 1 17.02 27.88 58.80
CA MET A 1 16.15 26.71 58.61
C MET A 1 17.01 25.56 58.12
N ALA A 2 16.65 24.32 58.46
CA ALA A 2 17.41 23.14 58.03
C ALA A 2 17.29 22.94 56.51
N GLU A 3 18.37 22.43 55.91
CA GLU A 3 18.40 22.00 54.52
C GLU A 3 17.63 20.68 54.37
N GLY A 4 16.96 20.53 53.23
CA GLY A 4 16.16 19.36 52.90
C GLY A 4 16.47 18.84 51.51
N ILE A 5 16.32 17.53 51.34
CA ILE A 5 16.51 16.87 50.06
C ILE A 5 15.25 16.07 49.74
N PHE A 6 14.77 16.24 48.51
CA PHE A 6 13.80 15.37 47.89
C PHE A 6 14.46 14.54 46.81
N HIS A 7 14.14 13.26 46.75
CA HIS A 7 14.59 12.36 45.69
C HIS A 7 13.41 11.64 45.09
N TYR A 8 13.29 11.64 43.76
CA TYR A 8 12.19 11.04 43.03
C TYR A 8 12.73 9.96 42.10
N TYR A 9 12.12 8.78 42.16
CA TYR A 9 12.27 7.72 41.16
C TYR A 9 11.04 7.73 40.26
N PHE A 10 11.26 7.87 38.95
CA PHE A 10 10.21 7.77 37.94
C PHE A 10 10.18 6.35 37.40
N LEU A 11 9.01 5.71 37.47
CA LEU A 11 8.81 4.29 37.18
C LEU A 11 7.66 4.13 36.19
N LEU A 12 7.70 3.07 35.37
CA LEU A 12 6.51 2.65 34.63
C LEU A 12 5.48 2.11 35.62
N SER A 13 4.18 2.27 35.33
CA SER A 13 3.12 1.79 36.24
C SER A 13 3.21 0.29 36.52
N GLU A 14 3.68 -0.51 35.54
CA GLU A 14 3.87 -1.95 35.69
C GLU A 14 5.07 -2.31 36.59
N ASP A 15 6.12 -1.49 36.58
CA ASP A 15 7.35 -1.69 37.37
C ASP A 15 7.30 -1.00 38.74
N ALA A 16 6.34 -0.12 38.96
CA ALA A 16 6.24 0.67 40.19
C ALA A 16 6.06 -0.20 41.44
N ALA A 17 5.11 -1.13 41.42
CA ALA A 17 4.88 -2.05 42.55
C ALA A 17 6.10 -2.94 42.86
N PRO A 18 6.68 -3.71 41.90
CA PRO A 18 7.81 -4.58 42.20
C PRO A 18 9.07 -3.81 42.62
N PHE A 19 9.25 -2.59 42.11
CA PHE A 19 10.33 -1.70 42.56
C PHE A 19 10.16 -1.28 44.02
N ILE A 20 8.97 -0.82 44.38
CA ILE A 20 8.67 -0.31 45.73
C ILE A 20 8.73 -1.44 46.76
N ASP A 21 8.21 -2.62 46.43
CA ASP A 21 8.27 -3.79 47.31
C ASP A 21 9.72 -4.22 47.63
N LYS A 22 10.64 -4.05 46.67
CA LYS A 22 12.07 -4.29 46.90
C LYS A 22 12.72 -3.19 47.73
N MET A 23 12.38 -1.91 47.48
CA MET A 23 13.02 -0.77 48.15
C MET A 23 12.50 -0.51 49.56
N ALA A 24 11.23 -0.76 49.84
CA ALA A 24 10.57 -0.40 51.10
C ALA A 24 11.25 -0.98 52.35
N PRO A 25 11.66 -2.27 52.40
CA PRO A 25 12.34 -2.84 53.57
C PRO A 25 13.67 -2.12 53.88
N TRP A 26 14.44 -1.78 52.85
CA TRP A 26 15.72 -1.10 53.00
C TRP A 26 15.55 0.36 53.44
N LEU A 27 14.55 1.04 52.88
CA LEU A 27 14.18 2.39 53.29
C LEU A 27 13.73 2.41 54.76
N GLN A 28 12.89 1.47 55.18
CA GLN A 28 12.43 1.37 56.58
C GLN A 28 13.58 1.06 57.55
N ASN A 29 14.49 0.15 57.19
CA ASN A 29 15.69 -0.16 57.97
C ASN A 29 16.63 1.06 58.10
N ALA A 30 16.68 1.90 57.06
CA ALA A 30 17.41 3.17 57.07
C ALA A 30 16.69 4.30 57.83
N GLY A 31 15.52 4.03 58.42
CA GLY A 31 14.75 4.97 59.23
C GLY A 31 13.72 5.80 58.46
N PHE A 32 13.50 5.55 57.16
CA PHE A 32 12.46 6.21 56.38
C PHE A 32 11.08 5.64 56.73
N ARG A 33 10.13 6.53 57.01
CA ARG A 33 8.75 6.14 57.31
C ARG A 33 7.86 6.22 56.06
N PRO A 34 7.03 5.20 55.77
CA PRO A 34 6.00 5.34 54.75
C PRO A 34 5.02 6.42 55.18
N LEU A 35 4.72 7.34 54.28
CA LEU A 35 3.52 8.18 54.34
C LEU A 35 2.49 7.48 53.47
N THR A 36 1.68 6.62 54.09
CA THR A 36 0.52 6.03 53.42
C THR A 36 -0.57 7.08 53.28
N ALA A 37 -1.13 7.19 52.08
CA ALA A 37 -2.43 7.81 51.88
C ALA A 37 -3.50 6.81 52.35
N ASP A 38 -3.55 6.52 53.65
CA ASP A 38 -4.71 5.86 54.22
C ASP A 38 -5.84 6.91 54.21
N ASP A 39 -6.88 6.64 53.42
CA ASP A 39 -8.12 7.43 53.32
C ASP A 39 -8.07 8.80 52.58
N GLY A 40 -7.28 8.91 51.51
CA GLY A 40 -7.47 9.99 50.52
C GLY A 40 -7.13 11.41 50.98
N GLU A 41 -6.55 11.58 52.17
CA GLU A 41 -5.94 12.84 52.57
C GLU A 41 -4.57 12.99 51.91
N ALA A 42 -4.33 14.20 51.40
CA ALA A 42 -3.13 14.57 50.68
C ALA A 42 -1.88 14.44 51.58
N LEU A 43 -0.69 14.49 50.95
CA LEU A 43 0.59 14.71 51.63
C LEU A 43 0.43 15.68 52.82
N PRO A 44 1.07 15.44 53.98
CA PRO A 44 0.97 16.34 55.11
C PRO A 44 1.22 17.79 54.69
N ASP A 45 0.38 18.70 55.16
CA ASP A 45 0.47 20.14 54.87
C ASP A 45 1.91 20.64 55.04
N GLU A 46 2.62 20.20 56.08
CA GLU A 46 4.06 20.39 56.21
C GLU A 46 4.78 19.05 56.11
N LEU A 47 5.53 18.86 55.01
CA LEU A 47 6.47 17.76 54.91
C LEU A 47 7.67 18.05 55.81
N PRO A 48 7.85 17.31 56.92
CA PRO A 48 9.04 17.50 57.74
C PRO A 48 10.25 17.03 56.92
N PHE A 49 11.41 17.70 57.05
CA PHE A 49 12.70 17.18 56.53
C PHE A 49 13.20 15.96 57.34
N LYS A 50 12.28 15.09 57.75
CA LYS A 50 12.54 13.80 58.40
C LYS A 50 12.50 12.70 57.32
N PRO A 51 13.31 11.64 57.46
CA PRO A 51 13.30 10.51 56.54
C PRO A 51 11.89 9.93 56.33
N ALA A 52 11.33 10.11 55.14
CA ALA A 52 9.99 9.64 54.78
C ALA A 52 9.92 9.30 53.29
N TYR A 53 8.99 8.41 52.91
CA TYR A 53 8.73 8.06 51.52
C TYR A 53 7.24 7.89 51.21
N TRP A 54 6.84 8.19 49.98
CA TRP A 54 5.46 8.04 49.50
C TRP A 54 5.42 7.80 48.00
N GLN A 55 4.26 7.36 47.51
CA GLN A 55 4.02 7.09 46.10
C GLN A 55 2.85 7.90 45.56
N PHE A 56 2.93 8.29 44.29
CA PHE A 56 1.83 8.93 43.57
C PHE A 56 1.97 8.71 42.06
N ALA A 57 0.88 8.90 41.32
CA ALA A 57 0.91 8.90 39.87
C ALA A 57 1.52 10.21 39.34
N ALA A 58 2.55 10.09 38.48
CA ALA A 58 3.04 11.22 37.71
C ALA A 58 2.06 11.56 36.58
N ASP A 59 1.60 10.53 35.88
CA ASP A 59 0.62 10.62 34.80
C ASP A 59 0.00 9.26 34.45
N GLU A 60 -0.79 9.20 33.37
CA GLU A 60 -1.25 7.93 32.81
C GLU A 60 -0.06 7.08 32.36
N GLY A 61 0.17 5.99 33.09
CA GLY A 61 1.20 4.98 32.81
C GLY A 61 2.54 5.18 33.53
N SER A 62 2.69 6.20 34.40
CA SER A 62 3.89 6.35 35.23
C SER A 62 3.61 6.62 36.72
N GLY A 63 4.42 5.98 37.56
CA GLY A 63 4.42 6.15 39.01
C GLY A 63 5.68 6.87 39.49
N VAL A 64 5.59 7.53 40.64
CA VAL A 64 6.72 8.16 41.31
C VAL A 64 6.84 7.63 42.72
N LEU A 65 8.03 7.16 43.09
CA LEU A 65 8.44 6.98 44.48
C LEU A 65 9.23 8.22 44.90
N ALA A 66 8.73 8.95 45.89
CA ALA A 66 9.36 10.14 46.43
C ALA A 66 9.92 9.89 47.83
N LEU A 67 11.12 10.40 48.08
CA LEU A 67 11.82 10.38 49.35
C LEU A 67 12.05 11.81 49.84
N ALA A 68 11.91 12.05 51.13
CA ALA A 68 12.30 13.29 51.80
C ALA A 68 13.24 13.00 52.98
N PHE A 69 14.30 13.77 53.14
CA PHE A 69 15.26 13.65 54.25
C PHE A 69 16.10 14.94 54.41
N SER A 70 16.80 15.09 55.54
CA SER A 70 17.72 16.21 55.79
C SER A 70 19.18 15.74 55.73
N PRO A 71 20.12 16.56 55.20
CA PRO A 71 21.54 16.21 55.23
C PRO A 71 22.11 16.07 56.64
N GLU A 72 21.56 16.81 57.60
CA GLU A 72 22.04 16.85 58.99
C GLU A 72 21.66 15.58 59.78
N SER A 73 20.62 14.85 59.36
CA SER A 73 20.14 13.66 60.09
C SER A 73 21.00 12.41 59.91
N THR A 74 21.92 12.39 58.95
CA THR A 74 22.50 11.12 58.44
C THR A 74 24.02 10.97 58.60
N GLY A 75 24.76 11.97 59.08
CA GLY A 75 26.20 11.86 59.42
C GLY A 75 27.17 11.56 58.25
N GLN A 76 26.68 11.05 57.11
CA GLN A 76 27.36 10.81 55.85
C GLN A 76 26.70 11.64 54.73
N ASN A 77 27.37 11.76 53.56
CA ASN A 77 26.78 12.42 52.40
C ASN A 77 25.48 11.68 52.02
N PRO A 78 24.31 12.31 52.16
CA PRO A 78 23.04 11.60 52.11
C PRO A 78 22.72 11.07 50.69
N LEU A 79 23.34 11.65 49.65
CA LEU A 79 23.27 11.12 48.28
C LEU A 79 24.11 9.85 48.08
N GLN A 80 25.17 9.65 48.87
CA GLN A 80 25.94 8.40 48.85
C GLN A 80 25.21 7.28 49.59
N GLN A 81 24.51 7.62 50.68
CA GLN A 81 23.68 6.68 51.41
C GLN A 81 22.50 6.17 50.59
N LEU A 82 21.84 7.04 49.81
CA LEU A 82 20.81 6.59 48.87
C LEU A 82 21.37 5.60 47.84
N LYS A 83 22.56 5.86 47.31
CA LYS A 83 23.22 4.96 46.35
C LYS A 83 23.60 3.61 46.96
N SER A 84 24.04 3.57 48.22
CA SER A 84 24.30 2.30 48.88
C SER A 84 23.00 1.52 49.12
N LEU A 85 21.92 2.21 49.49
CA LEU A 85 20.60 1.58 49.65
C LEU A 85 20.07 1.01 48.33
N GLU A 86 20.23 1.72 47.22
CA GLU A 86 19.89 1.23 45.87
C GLU A 86 20.65 -0.06 45.52
N GLN A 87 21.96 -0.11 45.84
CA GLN A 87 22.82 -1.26 45.59
C GLN A 87 22.46 -2.46 46.47
N GLU A 88 22.21 -2.22 47.76
CA GLU A 88 21.83 -3.26 48.73
C GLU A 88 20.45 -3.85 48.43
N ALA A 89 19.52 -3.01 47.96
CA ALA A 89 18.19 -3.43 47.55
C ALA A 89 18.17 -4.26 46.25
N GLY A 90 19.29 -4.33 45.51
CA GLY A 90 19.39 -5.11 44.27
C GLY A 90 18.38 -4.64 43.22
N VAL A 91 18.12 -3.34 43.18
CA VAL A 91 17.15 -2.74 42.27
C VAL A 91 17.68 -2.78 40.84
N ASP A 92 16.82 -3.20 39.92
CA ASP A 92 17.14 -3.17 38.51
C ASP A 92 17.07 -1.72 38.00
N VAL A 93 18.19 -1.23 37.47
CA VAL A 93 18.29 0.12 36.93
C VAL A 93 17.37 0.29 35.71
N ASP A 94 17.06 -0.81 35.02
CA ASP A 94 16.17 -0.80 33.85
C ASP A 94 14.69 -0.55 34.23
N MET A 95 14.31 -0.75 35.49
CA MET A 95 12.97 -0.41 36.00
C MET A 95 12.78 1.10 36.21
N ILE A 96 13.85 1.89 36.13
CA ILE A 96 13.83 3.33 36.41
C ILE A 96 13.84 4.12 35.10
N LEU A 97 12.72 4.82 34.82
CA LEU A 97 12.63 5.78 33.70
C LEU A 97 13.56 6.98 33.90
N GLY A 98 13.69 7.42 35.15
CA GLY A 98 14.56 8.51 35.52
C GLY A 98 14.57 8.78 37.02
N GLN A 99 15.46 9.68 37.42
CA GLN A 99 15.63 10.15 38.79
C GLN A 99 15.75 11.67 38.79
N ALA A 100 15.14 12.32 39.78
CA ALA A 100 15.36 13.73 40.03
C ALA A 100 15.64 13.97 41.52
N THR A 101 16.67 14.75 41.81
CA THR A 101 17.01 15.16 43.18
C THR A 101 16.85 16.66 43.32
N VAL A 102 16.20 17.10 44.39
CA VAL A 102 16.01 18.51 44.70
C VAL A 102 16.63 18.80 46.06
N VAL A 103 17.58 19.72 46.09
CA VAL A 103 18.11 20.28 47.33
C VAL A 103 17.38 21.59 47.62
N ILE A 104 16.74 21.68 48.77
CA ILE A 104 16.04 22.87 49.25
C ILE A 104 16.81 23.45 50.43
N ALA A 105 17.26 24.70 50.29
CA ALA A 105 18.05 25.40 51.30
C ALA A 105 17.48 26.79 51.59
N PRO A 106 16.34 26.89 52.32
CA PRO A 106 15.69 28.17 52.58
C PRO A 106 16.58 29.07 53.43
N GLY A 107 16.76 30.32 52.99
CA GLY A 107 17.55 31.33 53.68
C GLY A 107 19.08 31.21 53.56
N LYS A 108 19.62 30.25 52.78
CA LYS A 108 21.06 30.20 52.45
C LYS A 108 21.35 30.98 51.15
N PRO A 109 22.55 31.58 50.99
CA PRO A 109 22.97 32.17 49.72
C PRO A 109 23.12 31.11 48.61
N PHE A 110 22.66 31.44 47.40
CA PHE A 110 22.70 30.52 46.24
C PHE A 110 24.09 30.01 45.89
N GLU A 111 25.08 30.91 45.90
CA GLU A 111 26.46 30.56 45.56
C GLU A 111 27.09 29.58 46.57
N GLU A 112 26.66 29.60 47.82
CA GLU A 112 27.17 28.69 48.85
C GLU A 112 26.64 27.27 48.64
N VAL A 113 25.34 27.15 48.39
CA VAL A 113 24.70 25.86 48.09
C VAL A 113 25.22 25.28 46.77
N LEU A 114 25.39 26.11 45.75
CA LEU A 114 25.96 25.68 44.47
C LEU A 114 27.40 25.17 44.62
N LYS A 115 28.23 25.83 45.43
CA LYS A 115 29.60 25.35 45.74
C LYS A 115 29.59 24.01 46.47
N GLN A 116 28.68 23.84 47.45
CA GLN A 116 28.54 22.59 48.21
C GLN A 116 28.20 21.39 47.29
N TYR A 117 27.35 21.60 46.28
CA TYR A 117 26.93 20.55 45.36
C TYR A 117 27.63 20.58 43.98
N GLN A 118 28.69 21.37 43.83
CA GLN A 118 29.38 21.56 42.55
C GLN A 118 29.96 20.24 42.00
N ALA A 119 30.45 19.36 42.88
CA ALA A 119 30.96 18.04 42.51
C ALA A 119 29.88 17.13 41.92
N VAL A 120 28.63 17.26 42.40
CA VAL A 120 27.47 16.49 41.91
C VAL A 120 27.03 17.00 40.53
N VAL A 121 26.96 18.33 40.38
CA VAL A 121 26.51 19.00 39.15
C VAL A 121 27.58 18.99 38.05
N ARG A 122 28.84 18.64 38.37
CA ARG A 122 29.97 18.53 37.43
C ARG A 122 30.18 19.79 36.56
N LYS A 123 29.89 20.97 37.10
CA LYS A 123 29.94 22.27 36.40
C LYS A 123 29.07 22.35 35.14
N ARG A 124 28.02 21.53 35.01
CA ARG A 124 27.08 21.63 33.88
C ARG A 124 26.27 22.92 33.98
N PRO A 125 25.96 23.57 32.84
CA PRO A 125 25.11 24.75 32.84
C PRO A 125 23.74 24.40 33.43
N GLY A 126 23.25 25.26 34.31
CA GLY A 126 21.92 25.16 34.87
C GLY A 126 20.94 26.01 34.07
N THR A 127 19.70 25.57 33.98
CA THR A 127 18.58 26.36 33.48
C THR A 127 17.83 26.91 34.68
N GLU A 128 17.75 28.23 34.82
CA GLU A 128 16.96 28.86 35.86
C GLU A 128 15.47 28.71 35.52
N LEU A 129 14.70 28.15 36.46
CA LEU A 129 13.26 28.08 36.39
C LEU A 129 12.68 29.20 37.27
N PRO A 130 11.83 30.08 36.71
CA PRO A 130 11.35 31.25 37.41
C PRO A 130 10.32 30.86 38.48
N LEU A 131 10.74 30.85 39.75
CA LEU A 131 9.84 30.74 40.89
C LEU A 131 9.28 32.11 41.28
N LYS A 132 8.04 32.16 41.78
CA LYS A 132 7.45 33.40 42.31
C LYS A 132 8.16 33.93 43.56
N ALA A 133 8.69 33.03 44.39
CA ALA A 133 9.32 33.36 45.66
C ALA A 133 10.58 32.51 45.86
N GLY A 134 11.72 33.04 45.42
CA GLY A 134 13.04 32.39 45.51
C GLY A 134 13.63 32.03 44.16
N ARG A 135 14.60 31.12 44.15
CA ARG A 135 15.32 30.69 42.94
C ARG A 135 15.33 29.17 42.80
N LEU A 136 15.10 28.67 41.58
CA LEU A 136 15.23 27.26 41.23
C LEU A 136 16.15 27.11 40.02
N MET A 137 17.19 26.31 40.16
CA MET A 137 18.08 25.98 39.05
C MET A 137 18.03 24.49 38.76
N ARG A 138 17.80 24.15 37.49
CA ARG A 138 17.72 22.79 36.98
C ARG A 138 18.99 22.42 36.24
N HIS A 139 19.64 21.33 36.64
CA HIS A 139 20.82 20.78 36.00
C HIS A 139 20.54 19.39 35.44
N VAL A 140 20.79 19.20 34.16
CA VAL A 140 20.65 17.89 33.50
C VAL A 140 21.96 17.10 33.66
N LEU A 141 21.97 16.07 34.50
CA LEU A 141 23.15 15.22 34.73
C LEU A 141 23.27 14.10 33.70
N SER A 142 22.15 13.57 33.23
CA SER A 142 22.10 12.59 32.13
C SER A 142 20.72 12.60 31.46
N SER A 143 20.50 11.67 30.52
CA SER A 143 19.19 11.41 29.93
C SER A 143 18.19 10.78 30.91
N THR A 144 18.63 10.40 32.10
CA THR A 144 17.80 9.76 33.14
C THR A 144 17.94 10.45 34.50
N SER A 145 18.88 11.37 34.69
CA SER A 145 19.15 11.97 36.01
C SER A 145 19.19 13.50 35.96
N ILE A 146 18.48 14.11 36.90
CA ILE A 146 18.29 15.56 36.99
C ILE A 146 18.55 16.01 38.42
N PHE A 147 19.16 17.18 38.54
CA PHE A 147 19.48 17.78 39.83
C PHE A 147 18.96 19.20 39.89
N TYR A 148 18.29 19.51 41.00
CA TYR A 148 17.67 20.80 41.25
C TYR A 148 18.29 21.43 42.50
N ILE A 149 18.58 22.72 42.40
CA ILE A 149 18.96 23.55 43.54
C ILE A 149 17.88 24.59 43.72
N ALA A 150 17.19 24.53 44.86
CA ALA A 150 16.08 25.39 45.22
C ALA A 150 16.41 26.22 46.46
N ILE A 151 16.21 27.52 46.36
CA ILE A 151 16.31 28.47 47.49
C ILE A 151 15.01 29.25 47.54
N PRO A 152 13.96 28.65 48.11
CA PRO A 152 12.71 29.36 48.32
C PRO A 152 12.90 30.41 49.43
N GLU A 153 12.13 31.50 49.35
CA GLU A 153 12.14 32.55 50.38
C GLU A 153 11.59 32.03 51.72
N ALA A 154 10.59 31.14 51.67
CA ALA A 154 10.06 30.42 52.81
C ALA A 154 9.68 28.99 52.41
N TYR A 155 9.84 28.05 53.33
CA TYR A 155 9.28 26.71 53.21
C TYR A 155 8.06 26.63 54.13
N ASP A 156 6.87 26.67 53.54
CA ASP A 156 5.59 26.66 54.23
C ASP A 156 4.67 25.56 53.69
N ALA A 157 3.55 25.34 54.38
CA ALA A 157 2.58 24.33 53.99
C ALA A 157 1.99 24.54 52.58
N ARG A 158 2.03 25.77 52.07
CA ARG A 158 1.48 26.12 50.74
C ARG A 158 2.36 25.63 49.60
N ASN A 159 3.67 25.52 49.84
CA ASN A 159 4.66 25.10 48.85
C ASN A 159 5.15 23.66 49.06
N SER A 160 4.85 23.03 50.19
CA SER A 160 5.22 21.63 50.48
C SER A 160 4.74 20.66 49.39
N HIS A 161 3.49 20.79 48.93
CA HIS A 161 2.93 19.98 47.83
C HIS A 161 3.61 20.21 46.48
N PHE A 162 4.12 21.42 46.24
CA PHE A 162 4.87 21.69 45.02
C PHE A 162 6.15 20.84 45.00
N TRP A 163 6.91 20.89 46.10
CA TRP A 163 8.12 20.08 46.24
C TRP A 163 7.80 18.60 46.33
N GLY A 164 6.90 18.15 47.21
CA GLY A 164 6.64 16.73 47.39
C GLY A 164 5.98 16.02 46.21
N GLN A 165 5.26 16.74 45.33
CA GLN A 165 4.47 16.09 44.28
C GLN A 165 4.51 16.82 42.93
N ARG A 166 4.10 18.09 42.87
CA ARG A 166 3.83 18.75 41.57
C ARG A 166 5.08 18.95 40.72
N LEU A 167 6.22 19.29 41.32
CA LEU A 167 7.50 19.40 40.61
C LEU A 167 7.91 18.06 40.00
N ALA A 168 7.72 16.97 40.74
CA ALA A 168 7.99 15.63 40.23
C ALA A 168 7.03 15.27 39.09
N GLN A 169 5.73 15.57 39.22
CA GLN A 169 4.76 15.34 38.12
C GLN A 169 5.17 16.10 36.84
N LEU A 170 5.59 17.35 36.96
CA LEU A 170 6.09 18.16 35.84
C LEU A 170 7.37 17.58 35.23
N GLU A 171 8.33 17.14 36.05
CA GLU A 171 9.53 16.51 35.52
C GLU A 171 9.24 15.14 34.91
N GLY A 172 8.30 14.36 35.45
CA GLY A 172 7.85 13.09 34.87
C GLY A 172 7.28 13.27 33.46
N GLN A 173 6.44 14.29 33.26
CA GLN A 173 5.98 14.70 31.93
C GLN A 173 7.13 15.09 31.01
N HIS A 174 8.10 15.82 31.54
CA HIS A 174 9.27 16.23 30.77
C HIS A 174 10.17 15.04 30.38
N PHE A 175 10.34 14.05 31.26
CA PHE A 175 10.97 12.76 30.95
C PHE A 175 10.24 12.03 29.81
N LYS A 176 8.92 11.90 29.92
CA LYS A 176 8.06 11.26 28.92
C LYS A 176 8.17 11.93 27.55
N MET A 177 8.05 13.26 27.50
CA MET A 177 8.24 14.04 26.27
C MET A 177 9.63 13.81 25.66
N ARG A 178 10.69 13.79 26.48
CA ARG A 178 12.05 13.54 26.00
C ARG A 178 12.21 12.14 25.41
N ILE A 179 11.67 11.10 26.07
CA ILE A 179 11.69 9.72 25.57
C ILE A 179 10.98 9.64 24.22
N ILE A 180 9.76 10.18 24.13
CA ILE A 180 8.96 10.19 22.90
C ILE A 180 9.67 10.98 21.80
N THR A 181 10.25 12.13 22.11
CA THR A 181 10.98 12.96 21.14
C THR A 181 12.23 12.27 20.59
N ARG A 182 12.89 11.45 21.41
CA ARG A 182 13.99 10.59 20.98
C ARG A 182 13.50 9.49 20.06
N LEU A 183 12.46 8.76 20.45
CA LEU A 183 11.85 7.71 19.63
C LEU A 183 11.41 8.25 18.27
N LEU A 184 10.72 9.39 18.25
CA LEU A 184 10.30 10.08 17.04
C LEU A 184 11.50 10.53 16.20
N GLY A 185 12.62 10.91 16.82
CA GLY A 185 13.86 11.21 16.10
C GLY A 185 14.45 9.99 15.40
N GLU A 186 14.44 8.83 16.07
CA GLU A 186 14.91 7.56 15.50
C GLU A 186 13.99 7.10 14.35
N GLN A 187 12.67 7.18 14.54
CA GLN A 187 11.68 6.91 13.50
C GLN A 187 11.84 7.85 12.29
N LEU A 188 11.98 9.15 12.54
CA LEU A 188 12.21 10.15 11.50
C LEU A 188 13.45 9.84 10.67
N ASN A 189 14.56 9.47 11.31
CA ASN A 189 15.78 9.09 10.62
C ASN A 189 15.62 7.79 9.82
N SER A 190 14.80 6.85 10.30
CA SER A 190 14.45 5.64 9.55
C SER A 190 13.64 5.99 8.29
N VAL A 191 12.58 6.78 8.46
CA VAL A 191 11.71 7.22 7.36
C VAL A 191 12.48 8.02 6.33
N LYS A 192 13.39 8.92 6.73
CA LYS A 192 14.23 9.67 5.79
C LYS A 192 15.17 8.78 4.97
N ARG A 193 15.72 7.72 5.56
CA ARG A 193 16.56 6.74 4.85
C ARG A 193 15.75 5.95 3.84
N GLU A 194 14.58 5.47 4.24
CA GLU A 194 13.69 4.74 3.35
C GLU A 194 13.19 5.64 2.21
N TYR A 195 12.78 6.86 2.53
CA TYR A 195 12.39 7.88 1.57
C TYR A 195 13.47 8.12 0.49
N GLY A 196 14.74 8.31 0.87
CA GLY A 196 15.81 8.51 -0.10
C GLY A 196 16.04 7.30 -1.02
N ALA A 197 15.85 6.08 -0.52
CA ALA A 197 15.90 4.88 -1.35
C ALA A 197 14.73 4.83 -2.34
N LEU A 198 13.52 5.17 -1.90
CA LEU A 198 12.32 5.22 -2.74
C LEU A 198 12.42 6.33 -3.80
N GLU A 199 12.96 7.51 -3.49
CA GLU A 199 13.17 8.55 -4.51
C GLU A 199 14.14 8.10 -5.60
N HIS A 200 15.22 7.41 -5.21
CA HIS A 200 16.19 6.87 -6.17
C HIS A 200 15.53 5.81 -7.07
N GLU A 201 14.73 4.92 -6.50
CA GLU A 201 13.96 3.92 -7.22
C GLU A 201 12.97 4.54 -8.22
N LEU A 202 12.21 5.56 -7.80
CA LEU A 202 11.32 6.30 -8.68
C LEU A 202 12.07 6.94 -9.85
N SER A 203 13.23 7.56 -9.57
CA SER A 203 14.06 8.19 -10.60
C SER A 203 14.54 7.18 -11.65
N LEU A 204 14.93 5.97 -11.23
CA LEU A 204 15.34 4.90 -12.15
C LEU A 204 14.19 4.44 -13.04
N ILE A 205 12.97 4.27 -12.48
CA ILE A 205 11.77 3.86 -13.24
C ILE A 205 11.35 4.95 -14.24
N LEU A 206 11.42 6.22 -13.84
CA LEU A 206 11.11 7.33 -14.74
C LEU A 206 12.14 7.40 -15.88
N HIS A 207 13.43 7.15 -15.58
CA HIS A 207 14.48 7.16 -16.59
C HIS A 207 14.38 5.97 -17.56
N SER A 208 14.13 4.76 -17.08
CA SER A 208 13.93 3.58 -17.94
C SER A 208 12.75 3.79 -18.89
N ASN A 209 11.66 4.37 -18.39
CA ASN A 209 10.48 4.69 -19.19
C ASN A 209 10.75 5.69 -20.33
N LEU A 210 11.70 6.63 -20.15
CA LEU A 210 12.08 7.59 -21.19
C LEU A 210 12.99 6.99 -22.28
N VAL A 211 13.73 5.92 -21.95
CA VAL A 211 14.82 5.40 -22.80
C VAL A 211 14.44 4.10 -23.52
N SER A 212 13.44 3.32 -23.06
CA SER A 212 13.18 2.00 -23.63
C SER A 212 12.57 2.04 -25.05
N LYS A 213 13.30 1.44 -25.99
CA LYS A 213 12.86 1.02 -27.34
C LYS A 213 13.14 -0.48 -27.49
N GLN A 214 12.55 -1.32 -26.64
CA GLN A 214 12.69 -2.78 -26.69
C GLN A 214 11.38 -3.43 -27.15
N GLY A 215 11.45 -4.66 -27.65
CA GLY A 215 10.33 -5.33 -28.32
C GLY A 215 9.10 -5.57 -27.43
N GLU A 216 7.92 -5.67 -28.06
CA GLU A 216 6.59 -5.59 -27.41
C GLU A 216 6.38 -6.56 -26.22
N LEU A 217 6.91 -7.78 -26.26
CA LEU A 217 6.72 -8.77 -25.18
C LEU A 217 7.58 -8.48 -23.94
N ALA A 218 8.84 -8.08 -24.14
CA ALA A 218 9.73 -7.71 -23.04
C ALA A 218 9.30 -6.39 -22.39
N GLU A 219 8.75 -5.47 -23.19
CA GLU A 219 8.22 -4.19 -22.70
C GLU A 219 6.98 -4.39 -21.81
N SER A 220 6.12 -5.38 -22.09
CA SER A 220 4.95 -5.67 -21.26
C SER A 220 5.31 -6.17 -19.86
N GLU A 221 6.19 -7.16 -19.76
CA GLU A 221 6.60 -7.73 -18.47
C GLU A 221 7.35 -6.68 -17.63
N GLU A 222 8.18 -5.86 -18.26
CA GLU A 222 8.91 -4.78 -17.59
C GLU A 222 7.95 -3.72 -17.03
N LEU A 223 6.91 -3.33 -17.77
CA LEU A 223 5.92 -2.35 -17.30
C LEU A 223 5.08 -2.89 -16.14
N ASP A 224 4.69 -4.17 -16.17
CA ASP A 224 3.98 -4.81 -15.06
C ASP A 224 4.85 -4.90 -13.79
N GLU A 225 6.14 -5.23 -13.95
CA GLU A 225 7.10 -5.24 -12.83
C GLU A 225 7.28 -3.82 -12.25
N GLN A 226 7.46 -2.81 -13.10
CA GLN A 226 7.53 -1.41 -12.69
C GLN A 226 6.25 -0.97 -11.98
N LEU A 227 5.07 -1.34 -12.48
CA LEU A 227 3.79 -1.00 -11.85
C LEU A 227 3.68 -1.61 -10.44
N LYS A 228 4.08 -2.88 -10.29
CA LYS A 228 4.10 -3.56 -8.99
C LYS A 228 5.07 -2.91 -8.02
N LEU A 229 6.25 -2.53 -8.50
CA LEU A 229 7.27 -1.83 -7.72
C LEU A 229 6.74 -0.47 -7.24
N LEU A 230 6.24 0.36 -8.16
CA LEU A 230 5.66 1.67 -7.86
C LEU A 230 4.51 1.58 -6.85
N THR A 231 3.61 0.60 -7.02
CA THR A 231 2.48 0.39 -6.11
C THR A 231 2.96 0.00 -4.70
N THR A 232 3.97 -0.87 -4.62
CA THR A 232 4.58 -1.27 -3.34
C THR A 232 5.25 -0.10 -2.64
N SER A 233 6.01 0.71 -3.39
CA SER A 233 6.71 1.88 -2.89
C SER A 233 5.74 2.99 -2.47
N TYR A 234 4.63 3.19 -3.19
CA TYR A 234 3.52 4.04 -2.77
C TYR A 234 2.92 3.59 -1.43
N ALA A 235 2.68 2.28 -1.24
CA ALA A 235 2.15 1.75 0.00
C ALA A 235 3.11 1.97 1.19
N LYS A 236 4.42 1.81 0.97
CA LYS A 236 5.45 2.12 1.97
C LYS A 236 5.43 3.60 2.34
N LEU A 237 5.37 4.52 1.37
CA LEU A 237 5.24 5.95 1.62
C LEU A 237 3.96 6.29 2.40
N ALA A 238 2.84 5.64 2.08
CA ALA A 238 1.57 5.80 2.80
C ALA A 238 1.70 5.38 4.27
N GLY A 239 2.34 4.22 4.52
CA GLY A 239 2.66 3.75 5.86
C GLY A 239 3.54 4.73 6.63
N ASN A 240 4.64 5.18 6.02
CA ASN A 240 5.57 6.14 6.62
C ASN A 240 4.90 7.47 6.94
N ARG A 241 4.07 8.00 6.04
CA ARG A 241 3.31 9.24 6.28
C ARG A 241 2.38 9.09 7.48
N ARG A 242 1.68 7.96 7.58
CA ARG A 242 0.79 7.67 8.71
C ARG A 242 1.55 7.61 10.03
N LEU A 243 2.68 6.91 10.07
CA LEU A 243 3.53 6.82 11.27
C LEU A 243 4.01 8.20 11.73
N ILE A 244 4.46 9.06 10.80
CA ILE A 244 4.89 10.42 11.11
C ILE A 244 3.71 11.28 11.59
N ALA A 245 2.54 11.17 10.95
CA ALA A 245 1.34 11.91 11.35
C ALA A 245 0.86 11.53 12.76
N GLU A 246 0.84 10.24 13.09
CA GLU A 246 0.51 9.74 14.43
C GLU A 246 1.52 10.23 15.47
N GLY A 247 2.82 10.15 15.17
CA GLY A 247 3.89 10.66 16.03
C GLY A 247 3.80 12.17 16.28
N LYS A 248 3.51 12.95 15.23
CA LYS A 248 3.26 14.39 15.30
C LYS A 248 2.07 14.71 16.21
N ALA A 249 0.94 14.03 16.00
CA ALA A 249 -0.27 14.24 16.80
C ALA A 249 -0.03 13.94 18.28
N ASN A 250 0.67 12.85 18.58
CA ASN A 250 1.03 12.47 19.96
C ASN A 250 1.93 13.51 20.63
N LEU A 251 3.04 13.91 19.97
CA LEU A 251 3.94 14.92 20.52
C LEU A 251 3.24 16.27 20.72
N GLN A 252 2.34 16.65 19.81
CA GLN A 252 1.56 17.88 19.94
C GLN A 252 0.58 17.83 21.11
N ALA A 253 -0.10 16.70 21.31
CA ALA A 253 -1.02 16.51 22.44
C ALA A 253 -0.27 16.63 23.79
N LEU A 254 0.87 15.95 23.91
CA LEU A 254 1.72 15.99 25.11
C LEU A 254 2.29 17.38 25.37
N LEU A 255 2.80 18.05 24.32
CA LEU A 255 3.33 19.40 24.45
C LEU A 255 2.24 20.39 24.90
N ASN A 256 1.03 20.26 24.36
CA ASN A 256 -0.11 21.08 24.77
C ASN A 256 -0.52 20.83 26.22
N GLN A 257 -0.52 19.56 26.65
CA GLN A 257 -0.82 19.19 28.04
C GLN A 257 0.23 19.75 29.00
N PHE A 258 1.51 19.52 28.71
CA PHE A 258 2.62 20.05 29.50
C PHE A 258 2.59 21.58 29.59
N THR A 259 2.30 22.25 28.46
CA THR A 259 2.14 23.70 28.40
C THR A 259 1.02 24.20 29.30
N ARG A 260 -0.13 23.51 29.31
CA ARG A 260 -1.26 23.87 30.17
C ARG A 260 -0.90 23.68 31.64
N GLN A 261 -0.29 22.55 32.00
CA GLN A 261 0.12 22.26 33.37
C GLN A 261 1.13 23.28 33.90
N LEU A 262 2.18 23.59 33.13
CA LEU A 262 3.16 24.61 33.52
C LEU A 262 2.54 25.99 33.72
N ARG A 263 1.58 26.40 32.87
CA ARG A 263 0.89 27.70 33.02
C ARG A 263 -0.07 27.75 34.19
N GLN A 264 -0.59 26.61 34.62
CA GLN A 264 -1.50 26.49 35.75
C GLN A 264 -0.78 26.30 37.08
N GLU A 265 0.52 26.00 37.08
CA GLU A 265 1.31 25.78 38.29
C GLU A 265 1.52 27.10 39.06
N PRO A 266 0.94 27.24 40.26
CA PRO A 266 1.03 28.49 41.03
C PRO A 266 2.45 28.83 41.48
N ALA A 267 3.36 27.87 41.62
CA ALA A 267 4.73 28.10 42.10
C ALA A 267 5.63 28.86 41.10
N PHE A 268 5.32 28.76 39.81
CA PHE A 268 6.12 29.35 38.73
C PHE A 268 5.59 30.71 38.26
N ASP A 269 6.49 31.56 37.77
CA ASP A 269 6.18 32.81 37.07
C ASP A 269 6.92 32.87 35.73
N PHE A 270 6.50 32.02 34.80
CA PHE A 270 7.14 31.96 33.49
C PHE A 270 6.87 33.22 32.67
N THR A 271 7.94 33.92 32.30
CA THR A 271 7.89 34.84 31.16
C THR A 271 7.68 34.04 29.87
N SER A 272 7.02 34.64 28.87
CA SER A 272 6.81 34.00 27.56
C SER A 272 8.13 33.52 26.93
N ALA A 273 9.23 34.23 27.15
CA ALA A 273 10.56 33.87 26.65
C ALA A 273 11.14 32.63 27.38
N GLY A 274 11.10 32.61 28.71
CA GLY A 274 11.60 31.46 29.50
C GLY A 274 10.80 30.18 29.25
N PHE A 275 9.49 30.33 29.01
CA PHE A 275 8.63 29.23 28.61
C PHE A 275 9.06 28.62 27.26
N ASN A 276 9.30 29.48 26.25
CA ASN A 276 9.69 29.03 24.91
C ASN A 276 11.03 28.27 24.93
N THR A 277 12.02 28.73 25.70
CA THR A 277 13.31 28.03 25.82
C THR A 277 13.19 26.60 26.35
N LEU A 278 12.23 26.33 27.25
CA LEU A 278 12.02 24.98 27.79
C LEU A 278 11.41 24.03 26.76
N ILE A 279 10.59 24.54 25.85
CA ILE A 279 9.86 23.72 24.89
C ILE A 279 10.42 23.77 23.46
N GLU A 280 11.43 24.61 23.21
CA GLU A 280 11.99 24.86 21.88
C GLU A 280 12.39 23.57 21.17
N ASN A 281 13.10 22.66 21.84
CA ASN A 281 13.53 21.39 21.26
C ASN A 281 12.33 20.53 20.78
N TYR A 282 11.21 20.58 21.49
CA TYR A 282 10.00 19.84 21.13
C TYR A 282 9.27 20.51 19.96
N GLN A 283 9.25 21.85 19.93
CA GLN A 283 8.71 22.61 18.81
C GLN A 283 9.51 22.39 17.52
N GLN A 284 10.85 22.43 17.60
CA GLN A 284 11.73 22.12 16.48
C GLN A 284 11.50 20.70 15.96
N ARG A 285 11.30 19.71 16.85
CA ARG A 285 10.96 18.34 16.42
C ARG A 285 9.60 18.28 15.72
N LEU A 286 8.58 18.96 16.24
CA LEU A 286 7.26 19.03 15.59
C LEU A 286 7.34 19.66 14.21
N GLU A 287 8.16 20.69 14.04
CA GLU A 287 8.40 21.31 12.74
C GLU A 287 9.08 20.33 11.78
N GLN A 288 10.11 19.60 12.22
CA GLN A 288 10.77 18.56 11.41
C GLN A 288 9.80 17.44 10.97
N LEU A 289 8.90 17.01 11.86
CA LEU A 289 7.87 16.02 11.53
C LEU A 289 6.88 16.58 10.50
N THR A 290 6.47 17.84 10.67
CA THR A 290 5.56 18.54 9.74
C THR A 290 6.16 18.68 8.34
N GLN A 291 7.42 19.10 8.25
CA GLN A 291 8.14 19.21 6.98
C GLN A 291 8.27 17.84 6.29
N THR A 292 8.59 16.79 7.07
CA THR A 292 8.76 15.44 6.52
C THR A 292 7.44 14.84 6.04
N GLU A 293 6.35 15.05 6.78
CA GLU A 293 5.01 14.64 6.33
C GLU A 293 4.61 15.32 5.02
N ALA A 294 4.90 16.63 4.88
CA ALA A 294 4.65 17.35 3.64
C ALA A 294 5.46 16.80 2.46
N HIS A 295 6.75 16.48 2.67
CA HIS A 295 7.59 15.86 1.64
C HIS A 295 7.06 14.47 1.24
N LEU A 296 6.67 13.65 2.21
CA LEU A 296 6.07 12.33 1.95
C LEU A 296 4.75 12.46 1.16
N GLN A 297 3.96 13.50 1.42
CA GLN A 297 2.74 13.76 0.66
C GLN A 297 3.03 14.11 -0.80
N VAL A 298 4.01 14.99 -1.06
CA VAL A 298 4.41 15.33 -2.43
C VAL A 298 4.92 14.08 -3.16
N SER A 299 5.80 13.31 -2.52
CA SER A 299 6.31 12.07 -3.11
C SER A 299 5.22 11.03 -3.40
N GLN A 300 4.20 10.92 -2.54
CA GLN A 300 3.02 10.08 -2.84
C GLN A 300 2.30 10.52 -4.12
N GLN A 301 2.19 11.83 -4.36
CA GLN A 301 1.60 12.38 -5.59
C GLN A 301 2.47 12.04 -6.80
N ASP A 302 3.80 12.14 -6.68
CA ASP A 302 4.73 11.79 -7.76
C ASP A 302 4.65 10.29 -8.11
N TYR A 303 4.59 9.43 -7.10
CA TYR A 303 4.39 8.00 -7.28
C TYR A 303 3.03 7.67 -7.91
N GLN A 304 1.97 8.37 -7.50
CA GLN A 304 0.65 8.21 -8.11
C GLN A 304 0.69 8.60 -9.59
N ALA A 305 1.30 9.73 -9.92
CA ALA A 305 1.45 10.17 -11.31
C ALA A 305 2.26 9.15 -12.14
N ALA A 306 3.34 8.61 -11.59
CA ALA A 306 4.13 7.57 -12.25
C ALA A 306 3.31 6.29 -12.49
N ILE A 307 2.50 5.85 -11.51
CA ILE A 307 1.59 4.71 -11.64
C ILE A 307 0.59 4.95 -12.78
N GLU A 308 -0.01 6.14 -12.85
CA GLU A 308 -0.96 6.51 -13.90
C GLU A 308 -0.30 6.50 -15.29
N VAL A 309 0.95 6.98 -15.40
CA VAL A 309 1.72 6.95 -16.66
C VAL A 309 2.00 5.51 -17.10
N VAL A 310 2.48 4.65 -16.20
CA VAL A 310 2.76 3.24 -16.53
C VAL A 310 1.48 2.50 -16.92
N ARG A 311 0.38 2.71 -16.18
CA ARG A 311 -0.93 2.13 -16.52
C ARG A 311 -1.41 2.57 -17.90
N SER A 312 -1.30 3.86 -18.21
CA SER A 312 -1.64 4.40 -19.53
C SER A 312 -0.81 3.76 -20.65
N ARG A 313 0.49 3.52 -20.43
CA ARG A 313 1.36 2.85 -21.40
C ARG A 313 0.95 1.40 -21.63
N ILE A 314 0.60 0.66 -20.57
CA ILE A 314 0.06 -0.70 -20.67
C ILE A 314 -1.24 -0.70 -21.50
N ASP A 315 -2.15 0.25 -21.25
CA ASP A 315 -3.41 0.37 -22.00
C ASP A 315 -3.17 0.68 -23.49
N ILE A 316 -2.23 1.57 -23.80
CA ILE A 316 -1.83 1.89 -25.19
C ILE A 316 -1.24 0.67 -25.88
N MET A 317 -0.37 -0.08 -25.20
CA MET A 317 0.25 -1.30 -25.74
C MET A 317 -0.80 -2.38 -26.01
N ASN A 318 -1.71 -2.62 -25.08
CA ASN A 318 -2.83 -3.55 -25.25
C ASN A 318 -3.73 -3.14 -26.42
N SER A 319 -4.01 -1.84 -26.57
CA SER A 319 -4.75 -1.32 -27.72
C SER A 319 -4.04 -1.56 -29.05
N ARG A 320 -2.72 -1.33 -29.11
CA ARG A 320 -1.90 -1.62 -30.31
C ARG A 320 -1.90 -3.10 -30.67
N SER A 321 -1.72 -3.98 -29.68
CA SER A 321 -1.77 -5.43 -29.86
C SER A 321 -3.15 -5.90 -30.38
N ASN A 322 -4.23 -5.36 -29.82
CA ASN A 322 -5.59 -5.64 -30.28
C ASN A 322 -5.84 -5.15 -31.72
N LEU A 323 -5.36 -3.96 -32.08
CA LEU A 323 -5.45 -3.43 -33.44
C LEU A 323 -4.65 -4.27 -34.44
N ALA A 324 -3.45 -4.70 -34.07
CA ALA A 324 -2.64 -5.58 -34.90
C ALA A 324 -3.34 -6.93 -35.14
N THR A 325 -3.94 -7.50 -34.10
CA THR A 325 -4.71 -8.75 -34.18
C THR A 325 -5.95 -8.57 -35.07
N GLN A 326 -6.69 -7.47 -34.94
CA GLN A 326 -7.84 -7.17 -35.80
C GLN A 326 -7.41 -6.99 -37.27
N ALA A 327 -6.26 -6.36 -37.52
CA ALA A 327 -5.73 -6.23 -38.87
C ALA A 327 -5.41 -7.60 -39.49
N GLN A 328 -4.80 -8.52 -38.74
CA GLN A 328 -4.54 -9.89 -39.19
C GLN A 328 -5.83 -10.68 -39.43
N ILE A 329 -6.83 -10.55 -38.55
CA ILE A 329 -8.14 -11.19 -38.74
C ILE A 329 -8.81 -10.66 -40.00
N ARG A 330 -8.77 -9.35 -40.22
CA ARG A 330 -9.32 -8.72 -41.42
C ARG A 330 -8.61 -9.23 -42.67
N GLU A 331 -7.28 -9.31 -42.66
CA GLU A 331 -6.50 -9.85 -43.77
C GLU A 331 -6.87 -11.31 -44.06
N LEU A 332 -7.00 -12.15 -43.03
CA LEU A 332 -7.46 -13.54 -43.16
C LEU A 332 -8.89 -13.64 -43.73
N MET A 333 -9.80 -12.75 -43.31
CA MET A 333 -11.16 -12.69 -43.85
C MET A 333 -11.16 -12.26 -45.32
N GLU A 334 -10.36 -11.26 -45.69
CA GLU A 334 -10.20 -10.81 -47.07
C GLU A 334 -9.63 -11.94 -47.95
N HIS A 335 -8.60 -12.63 -47.47
CA HIS A 335 -8.02 -13.79 -48.15
C HIS A 335 -9.03 -14.94 -48.30
N ASN A 336 -9.76 -15.30 -47.24
CA ASN A 336 -10.82 -16.31 -47.32
C ASN A 336 -11.92 -15.94 -48.31
N THR A 337 -12.32 -14.66 -48.34
CA THR A 337 -13.32 -14.16 -49.29
C THR A 337 -12.81 -14.24 -50.73
N GLN A 338 -11.54 -13.90 -50.97
CA GLN A 338 -10.91 -14.04 -52.27
C GLN A 338 -10.83 -15.51 -52.71
N MET A 339 -10.44 -16.41 -51.80
CA MET A 339 -10.44 -17.85 -52.07
C MET A 339 -11.84 -18.39 -52.38
N GLN A 340 -12.87 -17.98 -51.65
CA GLN A 340 -14.25 -18.36 -51.95
C GLN A 340 -14.69 -17.88 -53.34
N LYS A 341 -14.38 -16.63 -53.70
CA LYS A 341 -14.66 -16.10 -55.05
C LYS A 341 -13.94 -16.90 -56.13
N GLN A 342 -12.66 -17.23 -55.93
CA GLN A 342 -11.91 -18.07 -56.87
C GLN A 342 -12.51 -19.48 -56.97
N SER A 343 -12.87 -20.09 -55.84
CA SER A 343 -13.52 -21.41 -55.80
C SER A 343 -14.84 -21.42 -56.58
N LEU A 344 -15.67 -20.39 -56.42
CA LEU A 344 -16.91 -20.24 -57.20
C LEU A 344 -16.63 -20.16 -58.70
N VAL A 345 -15.63 -19.38 -59.11
CA VAL A 345 -15.23 -19.26 -60.53
C VAL A 345 -14.78 -20.62 -61.08
N PHE A 346 -13.99 -21.40 -60.33
CA PHE A 346 -13.59 -22.74 -60.76
C PHE A 346 -14.77 -23.71 -60.87
N GLN A 347 -15.74 -23.65 -59.94
CA GLN A 347 -16.94 -24.47 -60.00
C GLN A 347 -17.81 -24.14 -61.23
N TYR A 348 -17.99 -22.84 -61.53
CA TYR A 348 -18.69 -22.41 -62.74
C TYR A 348 -17.97 -22.83 -64.02
N ALA A 349 -16.63 -22.70 -64.06
CA ALA A 349 -15.84 -23.13 -65.20
C ALA A 349 -15.93 -24.65 -65.42
N ALA A 350 -15.87 -25.45 -64.36
CA ALA A 350 -16.05 -26.90 -64.43
C ALA A 350 -17.45 -27.28 -64.93
N GLY A 351 -18.51 -26.65 -64.42
CA GLY A 351 -19.88 -26.87 -64.88
C GLY A 351 -20.09 -26.50 -66.36
N LEU A 352 -19.44 -25.44 -66.83
CA LEU A 352 -19.47 -25.06 -68.25
C LEU A 352 -18.77 -26.10 -69.14
N ILE A 353 -17.61 -26.61 -68.71
CA ILE A 353 -16.89 -27.66 -69.43
C ILE A 353 -17.74 -28.94 -69.48
N GLU A 354 -18.32 -29.35 -68.35
CA GLU A 354 -19.20 -30.51 -68.27
C GLU A 354 -20.39 -30.38 -69.23
N PHE A 355 -21.00 -29.19 -69.30
CA PHE A 355 -22.08 -28.89 -70.24
C PHE A 355 -21.66 -29.05 -71.70
N ILE A 356 -20.52 -28.47 -72.10
CA ILE A 356 -20.03 -28.54 -73.48
C ILE A 356 -19.72 -30.00 -73.86
N VAL A 357 -19.06 -30.74 -72.97
CA VAL A 357 -18.71 -32.15 -73.20
C VAL A 357 -19.97 -33.01 -73.33
N LEU A 358 -20.95 -32.85 -72.44
CA LEU A 358 -22.22 -33.58 -72.51
C LEU A 358 -23.03 -33.23 -73.76
N ALA A 359 -23.06 -31.95 -74.16
CA ALA A 359 -23.74 -31.55 -75.40
C ALA A 359 -23.11 -32.18 -76.63
N TYR A 360 -21.78 -32.16 -76.72
CA TYR A 360 -21.05 -32.80 -77.82
C TYR A 360 -21.31 -34.31 -77.89
N TYR A 361 -21.17 -35.01 -76.76
CA TYR A 361 -21.38 -36.46 -76.73
C TYR A 361 -22.85 -36.84 -76.93
N SER A 362 -23.80 -36.10 -76.36
CA SER A 362 -25.24 -36.37 -76.55
C SER A 362 -25.65 -36.21 -78.02
N HIS A 363 -25.15 -35.17 -78.68
CA HIS A 363 -25.37 -34.94 -80.11
C HIS A 363 -24.77 -36.07 -80.96
N SER A 364 -23.51 -36.43 -80.69
CA SER A 364 -22.81 -37.52 -81.40
C SER A 364 -23.49 -38.87 -81.19
N LEU A 365 -23.90 -39.17 -79.95
CA LEU A 365 -24.56 -40.41 -79.56
C LEU A 365 -25.93 -40.54 -80.23
N TRP A 366 -26.72 -39.47 -80.28
CA TRP A 366 -28.00 -39.47 -80.98
C TRP A 366 -27.83 -39.71 -82.49
N LYS A 367 -26.85 -39.04 -83.12
CA LYS A 367 -26.53 -39.24 -84.53
C LYS A 367 -26.15 -40.70 -84.84
N ASN A 368 -25.41 -41.35 -83.95
CA ASN A 368 -24.90 -42.71 -84.16
C ASN A 368 -25.92 -43.81 -83.83
N LEU A 369 -26.77 -43.62 -82.82
CA LEU A 369 -27.76 -44.64 -82.40
C LEU A 369 -29.05 -44.64 -83.22
N ALA A 370 -29.47 -43.47 -83.72
CA ALA A 370 -30.75 -43.34 -84.42
C ALA A 370 -30.59 -42.51 -85.71
N TYR A 371 -29.67 -42.94 -86.59
CA TYR A 371 -29.28 -42.20 -87.80
C TYR A 371 -30.46 -41.74 -88.68
N GLN A 372 -31.47 -42.61 -88.87
CA GLN A 372 -32.65 -42.29 -89.68
C GLN A 372 -33.58 -41.26 -89.01
N ALA A 373 -33.87 -41.42 -87.72
CA ALA A 373 -34.71 -40.48 -86.97
C ALA A 373 -34.00 -39.12 -86.79
N TYR A 374 -32.68 -39.13 -86.62
CA TYR A 374 -31.87 -37.92 -86.53
C TYR A 374 -32.00 -37.07 -87.81
N ASN A 375 -31.76 -37.66 -88.99
CA ASN A 375 -31.80 -36.91 -90.27
C ASN A 375 -33.19 -36.37 -90.66
N MET A 376 -34.28 -36.89 -90.07
CA MET A 376 -35.65 -36.43 -90.32
C MET A 376 -36.06 -35.21 -89.47
N ILE A 377 -35.33 -34.92 -88.39
CA ILE A 377 -35.69 -33.84 -87.45
C ILE A 377 -34.93 -32.55 -87.84
N PRO A 378 -35.58 -31.38 -87.88
CA PRO A 378 -34.92 -30.10 -88.12
C PRO A 378 -33.77 -29.83 -87.14
N ALA A 379 -32.65 -29.29 -87.64
CA ALA A 379 -31.46 -29.02 -86.85
C ALA A 379 -31.71 -28.11 -85.63
N SER A 380 -32.67 -27.17 -85.70
CA SER A 380 -33.06 -26.31 -84.58
C SER A 380 -33.69 -27.10 -83.42
N ILE A 381 -34.48 -28.13 -83.72
CA ILE A 381 -35.11 -29.00 -82.70
C ILE A 381 -34.06 -29.92 -82.10
N GLN A 382 -33.17 -30.49 -82.92
CA GLN A 382 -32.04 -31.29 -82.42
C GLN A 382 -31.16 -30.48 -81.47
N PHE A 383 -30.82 -29.24 -81.85
CA PHE A 383 -30.05 -28.33 -81.02
C PHE A 383 -30.75 -28.03 -79.70
N MET A 384 -32.05 -27.70 -79.72
CA MET A 384 -32.82 -27.44 -78.50
C MET A 384 -32.89 -28.65 -77.57
N VAL A 385 -33.11 -29.86 -78.11
CA VAL A 385 -33.17 -31.10 -77.31
C VAL A 385 -31.81 -31.42 -76.69
N VAL A 386 -30.72 -31.31 -77.45
CA VAL A 386 -29.36 -31.53 -76.93
C VAL A 386 -29.02 -30.50 -75.86
N LEU A 387 -29.38 -29.23 -76.06
CA LEU A 387 -29.13 -28.14 -75.11
C LEU A 387 -29.91 -28.37 -73.82
N LEU A 388 -31.21 -28.67 -73.91
CA LEU A 388 -32.05 -28.97 -72.75
C LEU A 388 -31.59 -30.23 -72.01
N PHE A 389 -31.28 -31.30 -72.73
CA PHE A 389 -30.80 -32.53 -72.12
C PHE A 389 -29.47 -32.32 -71.40
N SER A 390 -28.51 -31.67 -72.04
CA SER A 390 -27.18 -31.47 -71.45
C SER A 390 -27.21 -30.48 -70.28
N GLY A 391 -28.00 -29.41 -70.39
CA GLY A 391 -28.22 -28.47 -69.30
C GLY A 391 -28.91 -29.12 -68.11
N HIS A 392 -29.94 -29.93 -68.37
CA HIS A 392 -30.64 -30.67 -67.33
C HIS A 392 -29.75 -31.77 -66.71
N ALA A 393 -28.84 -32.37 -67.49
CA ALA A 393 -27.90 -33.38 -67.01
C ALA A 393 -26.86 -32.77 -66.08
N VAL A 394 -26.23 -31.65 -66.46
CA VAL A 394 -25.31 -30.91 -65.58
C VAL A 394 -26.01 -30.43 -64.32
N TYR A 395 -27.25 -29.94 -64.45
CA TYR A 395 -28.03 -29.54 -63.29
C TYR A 395 -28.33 -30.71 -62.35
N CYS A 396 -28.67 -31.89 -62.90
CA CYS A 396 -28.87 -33.11 -62.12
C CYS A 396 -27.57 -33.59 -61.44
N THR A 397 -26.44 -33.57 -62.14
CA THR A 397 -25.15 -34.02 -61.58
C THR A 397 -24.67 -33.08 -60.48
N HIS A 398 -24.88 -31.77 -60.63
CA HIS A 398 -24.57 -30.77 -59.61
C HIS A 398 -25.43 -30.94 -58.35
N LEU A 399 -26.77 -31.06 -58.48
CA LEU A 399 -27.64 -31.33 -57.34
C LEU A 399 -27.36 -32.68 -56.65
N LEU A 400 -26.98 -33.71 -57.42
CA LEU A 400 -26.61 -35.01 -56.88
C LEU A 400 -25.30 -34.93 -56.10
N ALA A 401 -24.32 -34.16 -56.59
CA ALA A 401 -23.07 -33.91 -55.90
C ALA A 401 -23.30 -33.15 -54.58
N GLU A 402 -24.13 -32.11 -54.58
CA GLU A 402 -24.53 -31.38 -53.36
C GLU A 402 -25.21 -32.29 -52.33
N TYR A 403 -26.09 -33.19 -52.78
CA TYR A 403 -26.75 -34.17 -51.92
C TYR A 403 -25.76 -35.18 -51.30
N ILE A 404 -24.78 -35.67 -52.07
CA ILE A 404 -23.74 -36.60 -51.59
C ILE A 404 -22.78 -35.91 -50.62
N GLN A 405 -22.53 -34.60 -50.80
CA GLN A 405 -21.68 -33.79 -49.92
C GLN A 405 -22.34 -33.42 -48.59
N GLY A 406 -23.61 -33.79 -48.37
CA GLY A 406 -24.28 -33.72 -47.06
C GLY A 406 -25.39 -32.66 -46.94
N GLU A 407 -25.69 -31.90 -48.00
CA GLU A 407 -26.80 -30.94 -47.98
C GLU A 407 -28.15 -31.65 -48.22
N HIS A 408 -28.81 -32.07 -47.13
CA HIS A 408 -30.08 -32.80 -47.20
C HIS A 408 -31.29 -31.96 -47.63
N GLU A 409 -31.17 -30.62 -47.65
CA GLU A 409 -32.22 -29.72 -48.12
C GLU A 409 -32.48 -29.85 -49.64
N VAL A 410 -31.53 -30.42 -50.39
CA VAL A 410 -31.60 -30.57 -51.85
C VAL A 410 -32.35 -31.84 -52.28
N LYS A 411 -32.71 -32.74 -51.35
CA LYS A 411 -33.31 -34.06 -51.62
C LYS A 411 -34.55 -34.01 -52.52
N ASN A 412 -35.47 -33.07 -52.27
CA ASN A 412 -36.69 -32.92 -53.08
C ASN A 412 -36.38 -32.38 -54.50
N LYS A 413 -35.37 -31.51 -54.63
CA LYS A 413 -34.93 -30.97 -55.92
C LYS A 413 -34.24 -32.06 -56.75
N VAL A 414 -33.40 -32.89 -56.13
CA VAL A 414 -32.79 -34.07 -56.78
C VAL A 414 -33.86 -35.03 -57.30
N ALA A 415 -34.86 -35.35 -56.49
CA ALA A 415 -35.94 -36.25 -56.88
C ALA A 415 -36.74 -35.72 -58.09
N ILE A 416 -37.08 -34.43 -58.09
CA ILE A 416 -37.77 -33.78 -59.21
C ILE A 416 -36.90 -33.75 -60.46
N ALA A 417 -35.61 -33.40 -60.32
CA ALA A 417 -34.68 -33.30 -61.44
C ALA A 417 -34.45 -34.67 -62.10
N LEU A 418 -34.26 -35.74 -61.30
CA LEU A 418 -34.16 -37.11 -61.79
C LEU A 418 -35.45 -37.59 -62.47
N LEU A 419 -36.62 -37.24 -61.93
CA LEU A 419 -37.91 -37.57 -62.55
C LEU A 419 -38.07 -36.87 -63.91
N LEU A 420 -37.73 -35.58 -64.00
CA LEU A 420 -37.73 -34.84 -65.25
C LEU A 420 -36.73 -35.41 -66.26
N MET A 421 -35.55 -35.85 -65.80
CA MET A 421 -34.55 -36.51 -66.65
C MET A 421 -35.10 -37.82 -67.22
N ALA A 422 -35.70 -38.66 -66.36
CA ALA A 422 -36.32 -39.92 -66.78
C ALA A 422 -37.47 -39.68 -67.77
N LEU A 423 -38.25 -38.62 -67.59
CA LEU A 423 -39.32 -38.24 -68.52
C LEU A 423 -38.75 -37.80 -69.87
N LEU A 424 -37.73 -36.95 -69.89
CA LEU A 424 -37.08 -36.47 -71.12
C LEU A 424 -36.48 -37.64 -71.91
N LEU A 425 -35.80 -38.56 -71.21
CA LEU A 425 -35.23 -39.77 -71.80
C LEU A 425 -36.34 -40.72 -72.32
N GLY A 426 -37.45 -40.85 -71.59
CA GLY A 426 -38.63 -41.58 -72.02
C GLY A 426 -39.27 -41.01 -73.28
N VAL A 427 -39.38 -39.68 -73.39
CA VAL A 427 -39.89 -39.01 -74.60
C VAL A 427 -38.99 -39.28 -75.80
N ILE A 428 -37.66 -39.19 -75.64
CA ILE A 428 -36.70 -39.49 -76.71
C ILE A 428 -36.84 -40.95 -77.16
N ILE A 429 -36.90 -41.91 -76.24
CA ILE A 429 -37.03 -43.34 -76.57
C ILE A 429 -38.36 -43.64 -77.26
N VAL A 430 -39.48 -43.14 -76.72
CA VAL A 430 -40.81 -43.39 -77.32
C VAL A 430 -40.92 -42.75 -78.70
N TYR A 431 -40.39 -41.54 -78.88
CA TYR A 431 -40.40 -40.85 -80.16
C TYR A 431 -39.52 -41.53 -81.21
N THR A 432 -38.30 -41.94 -80.83
CA THR A 432 -37.41 -42.72 -81.72
C THR A 432 -38.01 -44.09 -82.06
N ALA A 433 -38.61 -44.79 -81.10
CA ALA A 433 -39.30 -46.05 -81.33
C ALA A 433 -40.53 -45.89 -82.24
N TRP A 434 -41.33 -44.83 -82.04
CA TRP A 434 -42.49 -44.52 -82.87
C TRP A 434 -42.10 -44.23 -84.33
N ILE A 435 -41.06 -43.42 -84.56
CA ILE A 435 -40.50 -43.19 -85.89
C ILE A 435 -39.98 -44.48 -86.51
N SER A 436 -39.29 -45.34 -85.74
CA SER A 436 -38.84 -46.64 -86.23
C SER A 436 -40.00 -47.60 -86.59
N SER A 437 -41.13 -47.51 -85.86
CA SER A 437 -42.33 -48.32 -86.09
C SER A 437 -43.18 -47.84 -87.27
N GLN A 438 -43.04 -46.56 -87.66
CA GLN A 438 -43.56 -46.03 -88.92
C GLN A 438 -42.69 -46.41 -90.13
N GLY A 439 -41.91 -47.49 -90.02
CA GLY A 439 -41.18 -48.10 -91.12
C GLY A 439 -42.01 -48.14 -92.40
N VAL A 440 -41.62 -47.28 -93.35
CA VAL A 440 -42.06 -47.32 -94.74
C VAL A 440 -41.71 -48.73 -95.28
N PRO A 441 -42.67 -49.47 -95.85
CA PRO A 441 -42.35 -50.75 -96.47
C PRO A 441 -41.56 -50.51 -97.76
N GLY A 442 -40.34 -51.04 -97.82
CA GLY A 442 -39.71 -51.48 -99.06
C GLY A 442 -39.00 -50.42 -99.92
N ALA A 443 -37.68 -50.34 -99.77
CA ALA A 443 -36.78 -50.49 -100.91
C ALA A 443 -35.71 -51.53 -100.53
N LEU A 444 -35.52 -52.50 -101.43
CA LEU A 444 -34.83 -53.79 -101.27
C LEU A 444 -33.33 -53.73 -100.91
N PRO A 445 -32.74 -54.86 -100.45
CA PRO A 445 -31.44 -54.94 -99.79
C PRO A 445 -30.25 -55.04 -100.78
N GLY A 446 -29.05 -54.68 -100.32
CA GLY A 446 -27.82 -54.95 -101.04
C GLY A 446 -26.58 -54.32 -100.42
N HIS A 447 -26.13 -54.92 -99.30
CA HIS A 447 -24.85 -54.80 -98.58
C HIS A 447 -24.36 -53.44 -98.07
#